data_AF-A0A382D704-F1
#
_entry.id   AF-A0A382D704-F1
#
_cell.length_a   1.000
_cell.length_b   1.000
_cell.length_c   1.000
_cell.angle_alpha   90.00
_cell.angle_beta   90.00
_cell.angle_gamma   90.00
#
_symmetry.space_group_name_H-M   'P 1'
#
loop_
_entity.id
_entity.type
_entity.pdbx_description
1 polymer ?
#
loop_
_entity_poly.entity_id
_entity_poly.type
_entity_poly.pdbx_seq_one_letter_code
_entity_poly.pdbx_strand_id
1 'polypeptide(L)' 'MKYLKEITDWKEIEFKVPNHTYMVDDEGHLAGYIKTGTKEEIVFKKPIKAFSKSRRQFVTLNR' A
#
# COMPACT_ATOMS: atom_id res chain seq x y z
N MET A 1 -0.87 -3.76 13.55
CA MET A 1 -1.04 -3.76 12.07
C MET A 1 -1.76 -2.48 11.61
N LYS A 2 -1.28 -1.83 10.55
CA LYS A 2 -1.77 -0.54 10.02
C LYS A 2 -2.17 -0.66 8.55
N TYR A 3 -3.21 0.06 8.15
CA TYR A 3 -3.64 0.15 6.76
C TYR A 3 -3.27 1.52 6.16
N LEU A 4 -2.49 1.51 5.09
CA LEU A 4 -2.01 2.70 4.38
C LEU A 4 -2.65 2.76 2.99
N LYS A 5 -3.59 3.68 2.78
CA LYS A 5 -4.14 3.91 1.44
C LYS A 5 -3.22 4.86 0.69
N GLU A 6 -2.67 4.42 -0.42
CA GLU A 6 -1.88 5.27 -1.30
C GLU A 6 -2.78 6.34 -1.93
N ILE A 7 -2.28 7.57 -1.95
CA ILE A 7 -2.92 8.75 -2.54
C ILE A 7 -1.93 9.52 -3.43
N THR A 8 -0.85 8.87 -3.84
CA THR A 8 0.17 9.47 -4.70
C THR A 8 -0.43 9.94 -6.01
N ASP A 9 -0.10 11.17 -6.41
CA ASP A 9 -0.50 11.75 -7.67
C ASP A 9 0.58 11.45 -8.72
N TRP A 10 0.30 10.50 -9.61
CA TRP A 10 1.26 10.00 -10.60
C TRP A 10 1.17 10.75 -11.94
N LYS A 11 0.93 12.08 -11.92
CA LYS A 11 0.69 12.89 -13.14
C LYS A 11 1.86 12.91 -14.12
N GLU A 12 3.08 12.70 -13.64
CA GLU A 12 4.30 12.72 -14.45
C GLU A 12 4.52 11.40 -15.24
N ILE A 13 3.64 10.41 -15.07
CA ILE A 13 3.76 9.09 -15.70
C ILE A 13 2.72 8.94 -16.80
N GLU A 14 3.14 8.48 -17.98
CA GLU A 14 2.26 8.29 -19.15
C GLU A 14 1.21 7.17 -18.98
N PHE A 15 1.38 6.30 -17.99
CA PHE A 15 0.46 5.21 -17.68
C PHE A 15 -0.20 5.36 -16.30
N LYS A 16 -1.42 4.82 -16.19
CA LYS A 16 -2.19 4.87 -14.95
C LYS A 16 -1.61 3.90 -13.91
N VAL A 17 -0.96 4.44 -12.90
CA VAL A 17 -0.53 3.68 -11.71
C VAL A 17 -1.72 3.55 -10.74
N PRO A 18 -2.14 2.33 -10.36
CA PRO A 18 -3.22 2.16 -9.41
C PRO A 18 -2.74 2.36 -7.96
N ASN A 19 -3.41 3.25 -7.25
CA ASN A 19 -3.13 3.53 -5.84
C ASN A 19 -3.82 2.50 -4.93
N HIS A 20 -3.05 1.51 -4.45
CA HIS A 20 -3.55 0.42 -3.61
C HIS A 20 -3.64 0.78 -2.12
N THR A 21 -4.27 -0.10 -1.33
CA THR A 21 -4.18 -0.02 0.14
C THR A 21 -3.20 -1.08 0.62
N TYR A 22 -2.20 -0.66 1.39
CA TYR A 22 -1.11 -1.50 1.87
C TYR A 22 -1.32 -1.85 3.35
N MET A 23 -1.06 -3.11 3.69
CA MET A 23 -1.18 -3.64 5.05
C MET A 23 0.22 -3.77 5.63
N VAL A 24 0.54 -2.95 6.63
CA VAL A 24 1.86 -2.87 7.23
C VAL A 24 1.80 -3.47 8.63
N ASP A 25 2.72 -4.37 8.94
CA ASP A 25 2.84 -4.97 10.28
C ASP A 25 3.36 -3.95 11.31
N ASP A 26 3.45 -4.36 12.57
CA ASP A 26 3.89 -3.49 13.66
C ASP A 26 5.40 -3.17 13.59
N GLU A 27 6.19 -3.97 12.87
CA GLU A 27 7.61 -3.73 12.59
C GLU A 27 7.82 -2.78 11.40
N GLY A 28 6.77 -2.46 10.65
CA GLY A 28 6.82 -1.56 9.50
C GLY A 28 7.04 -2.27 8.16
N HIS A 29 7.00 -3.62 8.11
CA HIS A 29 7.10 -4.39 6.88
C HIS A 29 5.75 -4.54 6.20
N LEU A 30 5.76 -4.76 4.88
CA LEU A 30 4.53 -4.96 4.12
C LEU A 30 4.06 -6.41 4.25
N ALA A 31 2.98 -6.61 5.00
CA ALA A 31 2.35 -7.92 5.21
C ALA A 31 1.38 -8.29 4.07
N GLY A 32 0.81 -7.32 3.36
CA GLY A 32 -0.14 -7.55 2.28
C GLY A 32 -0.65 -6.27 1.63
N TYR A 33 -1.59 -6.41 0.70
CA TYR A 33 -2.23 -5.26 0.05
C TYR A 33 -3.64 -5.60 -0.46
N ILE A 34 -4.44 -4.56 -0.69
CA ILE A 34 -5.78 -4.60 -1.29
C ILE A 34 -5.70 -3.83 -2.60
N LYS A 35 -6.09 -4.50 -3.69
CA LYS A 35 -6.14 -3.87 -5.03
C LYS A 35 -7.19 -2.77 -5.06
N THR A 36 -6.88 -1.70 -5.79
CA THR A 36 -7.81 -0.58 -5.98
C THR A 36 -9.07 -1.08 -6.68
N GLY A 37 -10.23 -0.76 -6.11
CA GLY A 37 -11.52 -1.20 -6.66
C GLY A 37 -11.97 -2.60 -6.20
N THR A 38 -11.14 -3.33 -5.46
CA THR A 38 -11.55 -4.59 -4.82
C THR A 38 -11.57 -4.44 -3.30
N LYS A 39 -12.15 -5.43 -2.61
CA LYS A 39 -12.11 -5.55 -1.14
C LYS A 39 -11.27 -6.74 -0.69
N GLU A 40 -10.65 -7.44 -1.63
CA GLU A 40 -9.90 -8.67 -1.37
C GLU A 40 -8.52 -8.34 -0.80
N GLU A 41 -8.22 -8.90 0.37
CA GLU A 41 -6.93 -8.79 1.03
C GLU A 41 -5.97 -9.85 0.50
N ILE A 42 -4.90 -9.41 -0.14
CA ILE A 42 -3.83 -10.28 -0.63
C ILE A 42 -2.71 -10.23 0.42
N VAL A 43 -2.66 -11.28 1.24
CA VAL A 43 -1.65 -11.44 2.30
C VAL A 43 -0.46 -12.24 1.77
N PHE A 44 0.76 -11.76 2.03
CA PHE A 44 1.97 -12.46 1.63
C PHE A 44 2.31 -13.59 2.60
N LYS A 45 2.92 -14.67 2.08
CA LYS A 45 3.44 -15.76 2.92
C LYS A 45 4.52 -15.29 3.91
N LYS A 46 5.28 -14.26 3.55
CA LYS A 46 6.29 -13.60 4.38
C LYS A 46 6.20 -12.08 4.17
N PRO A 47 6.30 -11.27 5.23
CA PRO A 47 6.33 -9.82 5.08
C PRO A 47 7.52 -9.34 4.24
N ILE A 48 7.29 -8.32 3.41
CA ILE A 48 8.31 -7.71 2.58
C ILE A 48 8.99 -6.59 3.36
N LYS A 49 10.27 -6.78 3.69
CA LYS A 49 11.08 -5.81 4.44
C LYS A 49 11.52 -4.59 3.62
N ALA A 50 11.61 -4.74 2.30
CA ALA A 50 12.05 -3.68 1.38
C ALA A 50 10.91 -2.75 0.91
N PHE A 51 9.78 -2.71 1.64
CA PHE A 51 8.66 -1.84 1.27
C PHE A 51 9.04 -0.37 1.46
N SER A 52 9.27 0.32 0.34
CA SER A 52 9.64 1.73 0.33
C SER A 52 8.42 2.62 0.24
N LYS A 53 8.33 3.57 1.18
CA LYS A 53 7.36 4.67 1.17
C LYS A 53 7.90 5.93 0.48
N SER A 54 9.17 5.93 0.09
CA SER A 54 9.82 7.11 -0.48
C SER A 54 9.11 7.58 -1.74
N ARG A 55 8.91 8.90 -1.86
CA ARG A 55 8.25 9.57 -3.01
C ARG A 55 6.77 9.23 -3.18
N ARG A 56 6.17 8.46 -2.27
CA ARG A 56 4.75 8.09 -2.28
C ARG A 56 4.03 8.78 -1.13
N GLN A 57 2.75 9.06 -1.32
CA GLN A 57 1.90 9.68 -0.31
C GLN A 57 0.83 8.69 0.16
N PHE A 58 0.59 8.66 1.46
CA PHE A 58 -0.35 7.72 2.08
C PHE A 58 -1.23 8.42 3.11
N VAL A 59 -2.46 7.94 3.24
CA VAL A 59 -3.30 8.22 4.40
C VAL A 59 -3.45 6.95 5.23
N THR A 60 -3.32 7.09 6.55
CA THR A 60 -3.57 5.97 7.46
C THR A 60 -5.08 5.80 7.61
N LEU A 61 -5.57 4.58 7.43
CA LEU A 61 -6.97 4.26 7.67
C LEU A 61 -7.12 3.73 9.09
N ASN A 62 -7.94 4.41 9.90
CA ASN A 62 -8.45 3.84 11.14
C ASN A 62 -9.63 2.96 10.76
N ARG A 63 -9.53 1.68 11.08
CA ARG A 63 -10.51 0.67 10.72
C ARG A 63 -10.91 -0.12 11.95
#